data_AF-A0AB35YQQ6-F1
#
_entry.id   AF-A0AB35YQQ6-F1
#
_cell.length_a   1.000
_cell.length_b   1.000
_cell.length_c   1.000
_cell.angle_alpha   90.00
_cell.angle_beta   90.00
_cell.angle_gamma   90.00
#
_symmetry.space_group_name_H-M   'P 1'
#
loop_
_entity.id
_entity.type
_entity.pdbx_description
1 polymer ?
#
loop_
_entity_poly.entity_id
_entity_poly.type
_entity_poly.pdbx_seq_one_letter_code
_entity_poly.pdbx_strand_id
1 'polypeptide(L)'
;MSFRTTYKVLFKLNVYHHYFLDNGATAFDSNLGLKEQQLTKYNFEDFCQIIPSEKTQEIFNGNRIVFKTFPAGFTIYIQADETTPNSGTYKPYVNLPQTTIFNFLIYVKDSLFENYSTVNSKPPIPYFFSNKKPDTEGVSFKYIDLETTTLPISDFTINQASYTEISKTLSEKEKLGLLGIISLEISGDDTIPFDGNARNILNVSGTIPANPKTFKIQFKNRKTIWNYRNAVNSNLLHSTDPTELPLAKNGIIGYSFDGKERPSAAPSRLIFEKDGSGNIIKTISEIYINQ
;
A
#
# COMPACT_ATOMS: atom_id res chain seq x y z
N MET A 1 32.58 30.95 -5.02
CA MET A 1 31.79 30.41 -3.90
C MET A 1 31.05 29.18 -4.40
N SER A 2 31.27 28.01 -3.78
CA SER A 2 30.51 26.79 -4.10
C SER A 2 29.25 26.78 -3.24
N PHE A 3 28.08 26.93 -3.85
CA PHE A 3 26.82 26.75 -3.15
C PHE A 3 26.54 25.26 -3.03
N ARG A 4 26.56 24.71 -1.81
CA ARG A 4 26.22 23.32 -1.57
C ARG A 4 24.72 23.20 -1.33
N THR A 5 24.00 22.76 -2.36
CA THR A 5 22.57 22.41 -2.23
C THR A 5 22.42 21.15 -1.39
N THR A 6 21.69 21.22 -0.29
CA THR A 6 21.43 20.08 0.60
C THR A 6 19.98 19.63 0.47
N TYR A 7 19.77 18.34 0.20
CA TYR A 7 18.45 17.72 0.24
C TYR A 7 18.33 16.80 1.46
N LYS A 8 17.18 16.85 2.12
CA LYS A 8 16.84 15.98 3.26
C LYS A 8 15.56 15.21 2.96
N VAL A 9 15.44 14.03 3.56
CA VAL A 9 14.20 13.26 3.51
C VAL A 9 13.14 13.99 4.32
N LEU A 10 12.00 14.25 3.69
CA LEU A 10 10.84 14.83 4.35
C LEU A 10 9.98 13.71 4.97
N PHE A 11 9.69 12.67 4.19
CA PHE A 11 9.10 11.41 4.66
C PHE A 11 9.28 10.31 3.61
N LYS A 12 8.96 9.08 4.01
CA LYS A 12 8.91 7.89 3.15
C LYS A 12 7.53 7.27 3.21
N LEU A 13 7.15 6.57 2.15
CA LEU A 13 5.98 5.71 2.16
C LEU A 13 6.33 4.37 1.53
N ASN A 14 6.10 3.30 2.27
CA ASN A 14 6.26 1.93 1.81
C ASN A 14 4.91 1.36 1.38
N VAL A 15 4.92 0.58 0.31
CA VAL A 15 3.77 -0.15 -0.21
C VAL A 15 4.15 -1.62 -0.23
N TYR A 16 3.38 -2.44 0.46
CA TYR A 16 3.63 -3.89 0.55
C TYR A 16 2.44 -4.66 0.03
N HIS A 17 2.72 -5.78 -0.64
CA HIS A 17 1.66 -6.71 -0.99
C HIS A 17 2.11 -8.13 -0.69
N HIS A 18 1.38 -8.77 0.22
CA HIS A 18 1.66 -10.11 0.72
C HIS A 18 1.74 -11.18 -0.38
N TYR A 19 1.06 -11.01 -1.51
CA TYR A 19 1.16 -11.94 -2.65
C TYR A 19 2.59 -12.03 -3.20
N PHE A 20 3.31 -10.91 -3.25
CA PHE A 20 4.67 -10.86 -3.76
C PHE A 20 5.72 -11.10 -2.66
N LEU A 21 5.38 -10.78 -1.41
CA LEU A 21 6.34 -10.74 -0.32
C LEU A 21 6.33 -12.01 0.55
N ASP A 22 5.18 -12.63 0.77
CA ASP A 22 5.08 -13.77 1.68
C ASP A 22 5.84 -14.98 1.12
N ASN A 23 6.48 -15.72 2.03
CA ASN A 23 7.08 -17.00 1.72
C ASN A 23 6.05 -18.12 1.92
N GLY A 24 5.16 -18.27 0.94
CA GLY A 24 4.07 -19.24 1.00
C GLY A 24 3.07 -18.87 2.09
N ALA A 25 2.99 -19.68 3.15
CA ALA A 25 2.13 -19.39 4.31
C ALA A 25 2.80 -18.52 5.38
N THR A 26 4.11 -18.29 5.29
CA THR A 26 4.86 -17.47 6.24
C THR A 26 4.87 -16.02 5.80
N ALA A 27 4.39 -15.12 6.67
CA ALA A 27 4.43 -13.68 6.42
C ALA A 27 5.86 -13.17 6.24
N PHE A 28 6.05 -12.29 5.26
CA PHE A 28 7.39 -11.79 4.88
C PHE A 28 8.12 -11.06 6.01
N ASP A 29 7.38 -10.41 6.90
CA ASP A 29 7.88 -9.59 8.00
C ASP A 29 7.97 -10.36 9.33
N SER A 30 7.79 -11.67 9.31
CA SER A 30 7.92 -12.55 10.49
C SER A 30 9.29 -12.46 11.15
N ASN A 31 10.34 -12.11 10.42
CA ASN A 31 11.66 -11.76 10.94
C ASN A 31 12.40 -10.83 9.97
N LEU A 32 13.44 -10.15 10.47
CA LEU A 32 14.19 -9.15 9.70
C LEU A 32 14.91 -9.74 8.49
N GLY A 33 15.54 -10.91 8.63
CA GLY A 33 16.29 -11.54 7.54
C GLY A 33 15.39 -11.93 6.36
N LEU A 34 14.23 -12.52 6.65
CA LEU A 34 13.23 -12.83 5.62
C LEU A 34 12.69 -11.57 4.96
N LYS A 35 12.38 -10.53 5.75
CA LYS A 35 11.87 -9.26 5.23
C LYS A 35 12.86 -8.63 4.25
N GLU A 36 14.12 -8.53 4.63
CA GLU A 36 15.18 -7.98 3.77
C GLU A 36 15.31 -8.79 2.48
N GLN A 37 15.35 -10.12 2.58
CA GLN A 37 15.44 -11.00 1.42
C GLN A 37 14.26 -10.81 0.46
N GLN A 38 13.03 -10.76 0.97
CA GLN A 38 11.83 -10.61 0.14
C GLN A 38 11.78 -9.24 -0.54
N LEU A 39 12.20 -8.19 0.16
CA LEU A 39 12.25 -6.84 -0.39
C LEU A 39 13.27 -6.69 -1.53
N THR A 40 14.32 -7.53 -1.60
CA THR A 40 15.29 -7.47 -2.72
C THR A 40 14.70 -7.83 -4.09
N LYS A 41 13.65 -8.66 -4.11
CA LYS A 41 12.96 -9.12 -5.33
C LYS A 41 11.64 -8.40 -5.57
N TYR A 42 11.28 -7.49 -4.67
CA TYR A 42 9.99 -6.83 -4.67
C TYR A 42 10.06 -5.51 -5.43
N ASN A 43 9.05 -5.27 -6.26
CA ASN A 43 8.82 -3.98 -6.87
C ASN A 43 7.31 -3.68 -6.88
N PHE A 44 6.88 -2.65 -6.16
CA PHE A 44 5.47 -2.28 -6.10
C PHE A 44 4.94 -1.80 -7.46
N GLU A 45 5.83 -1.25 -8.30
CA GLU A 45 5.46 -0.77 -9.64
C GLU A 45 5.04 -1.90 -10.60
N ASP A 46 5.29 -3.16 -10.23
CA ASP A 46 4.83 -4.34 -10.98
C ASP A 46 3.30 -4.47 -10.98
N PHE A 47 2.61 -3.94 -9.96
CA PHE A 47 1.14 -4.08 -9.84
C PHE A 47 0.38 -2.77 -9.68
N CYS A 48 0.99 -1.71 -9.15
CA CYS A 48 0.34 -0.41 -9.03
C CYS A 48 1.26 0.75 -9.40
N GLN A 49 0.68 1.93 -9.51
CA GLN A 49 1.37 3.18 -9.74
C GLN A 49 0.91 4.19 -8.70
N ILE A 50 1.87 4.94 -8.17
CA ILE A 50 1.61 6.07 -7.30
C ILE A 50 2.18 7.31 -7.94
N ILE A 51 1.35 8.33 -8.12
CA ILE A 51 1.76 9.64 -8.64
C ILE A 51 1.26 10.76 -7.72
N PRO A 52 2.03 11.84 -7.54
CA PRO A 52 1.50 13.05 -6.93
C PRO A 52 0.38 13.64 -7.80
N SER A 53 -0.66 14.18 -7.16
CA SER A 53 -1.72 14.91 -7.88
C SER A 53 -1.17 16.15 -8.58
N GLU A 54 -1.90 16.68 -9.56
CA GLU A 54 -1.56 17.90 -10.31
C GLU A 54 -1.25 19.06 -9.35
N LYS A 55 -2.14 19.30 -8.37
CA LYS A 55 -1.92 20.30 -7.31
C LYS A 55 -0.66 20.02 -6.48
N THR A 56 -0.38 18.77 -6.16
CA THR A 56 0.82 18.40 -5.39
C THR A 56 2.10 18.62 -6.20
N GLN A 57 2.06 18.36 -7.51
CA GLN A 57 3.19 18.63 -8.41
C GLN A 57 3.52 20.13 -8.48
N GLU A 58 2.51 21.00 -8.52
CA GLU A 58 2.70 22.45 -8.45
C GLU A 58 3.40 22.87 -7.14
N ILE A 59 2.94 22.32 -6.00
CA ILE A 59 3.58 22.57 -4.71
C ILE A 59 5.03 22.08 -4.72
N PHE A 60 5.30 20.91 -5.30
CA PHE A 60 6.64 20.34 -5.34
C PHE A 60 7.61 21.21 -6.15
N ASN A 61 7.18 21.68 -7.31
CA ASN A 61 7.97 22.56 -8.17
C ASN A 61 8.29 23.90 -7.45
N GLY A 62 7.31 24.49 -6.77
CA GLY A 62 7.50 25.75 -6.05
C GLY A 62 8.37 25.65 -4.78
N ASN A 63 8.42 24.47 -4.15
CA ASN A 63 9.10 24.26 -2.87
C ASN A 63 10.39 23.43 -2.99
N ARG A 64 10.86 23.17 -4.21
CA ARG A 64 12.08 22.37 -4.47
C ARG A 64 12.01 20.99 -3.82
N ILE A 65 10.83 20.36 -3.92
CA ILE A 65 10.56 19.01 -3.42
C ILE A 65 10.75 18.03 -4.58
N VAL A 66 11.36 16.89 -4.29
CA VAL A 66 11.62 15.82 -5.25
C VAL A 66 10.89 14.56 -4.80
N PHE A 67 10.01 14.07 -5.67
CA PHE A 67 9.39 12.75 -5.56
C PHE A 67 10.31 11.72 -6.22
N LYS A 68 10.66 10.66 -5.49
CA LYS A 68 11.44 9.55 -6.04
C LYS A 68 10.87 8.20 -5.63
N THR A 69 10.57 7.36 -6.61
CA THR A 69 10.13 5.98 -6.38
C THR A 69 11.32 5.05 -6.14
N PHE A 70 11.04 3.98 -5.40
CA PHE A 70 11.94 2.89 -5.05
C PHE A 70 11.12 1.59 -5.09
N PRO A 71 11.74 0.41 -5.21
CA PRO A 71 10.95 -0.83 -5.37
C PRO A 71 9.96 -1.13 -4.23
N ALA A 72 10.21 -0.62 -3.01
CA ALA A 72 9.31 -0.76 -1.87
C ALA A 72 8.29 0.39 -1.69
N GLY A 73 8.33 1.45 -2.51
CA GLY A 73 7.45 2.62 -2.36
C GLY A 73 8.07 3.92 -2.88
N PHE A 74 7.98 5.01 -2.14
CA PHE A 74 8.59 6.29 -2.55
C PHE A 74 9.15 7.08 -1.37
N THR A 75 10.02 8.05 -1.69
CA THR A 75 10.57 9.01 -0.73
C THR A 75 10.39 10.43 -1.26
N ILE A 76 9.98 11.32 -0.36
CA ILE A 76 9.93 12.75 -0.63
C ILE A 76 11.20 13.38 -0.07
N TYR A 77 11.95 14.06 -0.93
CA TYR A 77 13.10 14.87 -0.55
C TYR A 77 12.75 16.34 -0.68
N ILE A 78 13.31 17.18 0.18
CA ILE A 78 13.15 18.62 0.11
C ILE A 78 14.50 19.30 0.24
N GLN A 79 14.72 20.38 -0.52
CA GLN A 79 15.88 21.23 -0.28
C GLN A 79 15.77 21.86 1.11
N ALA A 80 16.84 21.80 1.89
CA ALA A 80 16.83 22.25 3.27
C ALA A 80 18.12 22.98 3.64
N ASP A 81 17.99 23.92 4.57
CA ASP A 81 19.10 24.65 5.19
C ASP A 81 19.22 24.24 6.65
N GLU A 82 20.45 24.25 7.17
CA GLU A 82 20.66 24.16 8.62
C GLU A 82 20.08 25.39 9.30
N THR A 83 19.43 25.19 10.44
CA THR A 83 18.85 26.29 11.22
C THR A 83 19.91 27.23 11.78
N THR A 84 21.06 26.67 12.16
CA THR A 84 22.28 27.35 12.58
C THR A 84 23.49 26.48 12.21
N PRO A 85 24.68 27.04 11.99
CA PRO A 85 25.86 26.26 11.58
C PRO A 85 26.18 25.12 12.55
N ASN A 86 26.30 23.90 12.02
CA ASN A 86 26.65 22.67 12.76
C ASN A 86 25.59 22.19 13.77
N SER A 87 24.34 22.64 13.66
CA SER A 87 23.27 22.21 14.57
C SER A 87 22.74 20.80 14.29
N GLY A 88 22.97 20.28 13.07
CA GLY A 88 22.35 19.05 12.58
C GLY A 88 20.82 19.15 12.42
N THR A 89 20.23 20.32 12.67
CA THR A 89 18.80 20.59 12.56
C THR A 89 18.52 21.34 11.28
N TYR A 90 17.58 20.85 10.48
CA TYR A 90 17.30 21.38 9.15
C TYR A 90 15.88 21.91 9.08
N LYS A 91 15.65 22.92 8.23
CA LYS A 91 14.33 23.40 7.84
C LYS A 91 14.22 23.44 6.32
N PRO A 92 13.01 23.30 5.75
CA PRO A 92 12.79 23.53 4.34
C PRO A 92 13.38 24.87 3.87
N TYR A 93 14.04 24.88 2.71
CA TYR A 93 14.60 26.09 2.09
C TYR A 93 13.49 27.09 1.74
N VAL A 94 12.38 26.59 1.20
CA VAL A 94 11.12 27.33 1.09
C VAL A 94 10.21 26.86 2.23
N ASN A 95 9.70 27.80 3.03
CA ASN A 95 8.86 27.48 4.17
C ASN A 95 7.59 26.73 3.72
N LEU A 96 7.33 25.57 4.34
CA LEU A 96 6.11 24.80 4.14
C LEU A 96 5.11 25.09 5.26
N PRO A 97 3.94 25.69 4.97
CA PRO A 97 2.88 25.84 5.96
C PRO A 97 2.46 24.50 6.58
N GLN A 98 2.15 24.50 7.87
CA GLN A 98 1.69 23.30 8.60
C GLN A 98 0.39 22.70 8.04
N THR A 99 -0.41 23.51 7.33
CA THR A 99 -1.66 23.11 6.65
C THR A 99 -1.45 22.65 5.20
N THR A 100 -0.19 22.52 4.76
CA THR A 100 0.09 22.05 3.39
C THR A 100 -0.23 20.58 3.28
N ILE A 101 -1.01 20.21 2.26
CA ILE A 101 -1.43 18.83 2.01
C ILE A 101 -0.77 18.32 0.73
N PHE A 102 -0.20 17.12 0.80
CA PHE A 102 0.28 16.37 -0.36
C PHE A 102 -0.68 15.22 -0.65
N ASN A 103 -1.22 15.22 -1.86
CA ASN A 103 -2.08 14.16 -2.36
C ASN A 103 -1.32 13.29 -3.36
N PHE A 104 -1.35 11.98 -3.15
CA PHE A 104 -0.86 10.98 -4.09
C PHE A 104 -1.98 10.02 -4.46
N LEU A 105 -1.98 9.61 -5.71
CA LEU A 105 -3.05 8.86 -6.35
C LEU A 105 -2.53 7.47 -6.68
N ILE A 106 -3.27 6.44 -6.24
CA ILE A 106 -2.90 5.04 -6.43
C ILE A 106 -3.77 4.45 -7.54
N TYR A 107 -3.13 3.88 -8.56
CA TYR A 107 -3.79 3.18 -9.67
C TYR A 107 -3.27 1.75 -9.78
N VAL A 108 -4.16 0.79 -9.95
CA VAL A 108 -3.76 -0.59 -10.28
C VAL A 108 -3.43 -0.70 -11.76
N LYS A 109 -2.31 -1.36 -12.08
CA LYS A 109 -1.85 -1.63 -13.45
C LYS A 109 -2.03 -3.08 -13.86
N ASP A 110 -1.94 -4.00 -12.90
CA ASP A 110 -2.04 -5.43 -13.16
C ASP A 110 -3.50 -5.87 -13.29
N SER A 111 -3.83 -6.48 -14.43
CA SER A 111 -5.18 -6.98 -14.72
C SER A 111 -5.59 -8.16 -13.84
N LEU A 112 -4.62 -8.86 -13.23
CA LEU A 112 -4.87 -9.96 -12.28
C LEU A 112 -4.90 -9.49 -10.83
N PHE A 113 -4.79 -8.19 -10.54
CA PHE A 113 -4.73 -7.68 -9.17
C PHE A 113 -5.86 -8.18 -8.28
N GLU A 114 -7.10 -8.11 -8.76
CA GLU A 114 -8.27 -8.56 -7.98
C GLU A 114 -8.29 -10.08 -7.77
N ASN A 115 -7.50 -10.85 -8.53
CA ASN A 115 -7.40 -12.29 -8.34
C ASN A 115 -6.52 -12.65 -7.15
N TYR A 116 -5.42 -11.91 -6.93
CA TYR A 116 -4.51 -12.16 -5.80
C TYR A 116 -4.69 -11.20 -4.63
N SER A 117 -5.47 -10.14 -4.76
CA SER A 117 -5.72 -9.16 -3.70
C SER A 117 -7.09 -9.39 -3.03
N THR A 118 -7.20 -8.96 -1.77
CA THR A 118 -8.48 -8.95 -1.04
C THR A 118 -9.34 -7.72 -1.31
N VAL A 119 -8.88 -6.80 -2.17
CA VAL A 119 -9.59 -5.56 -2.49
C VAL A 119 -9.82 -5.39 -3.99
N ASN A 120 -10.85 -4.61 -4.32
CA ASN A 120 -11.17 -4.22 -5.69
C ASN A 120 -10.13 -3.22 -6.20
N SER A 121 -9.78 -3.31 -7.48
CA SER A 121 -8.83 -2.41 -8.13
C SER A 121 -9.39 -0.99 -8.31
N LYS A 122 -10.72 -0.88 -8.37
CA LYS A 122 -11.48 0.36 -8.58
C LYS A 122 -12.72 0.35 -7.67
N PRO A 123 -12.55 0.51 -6.35
CA PRO A 123 -13.69 0.59 -5.44
C PRO A 123 -14.55 1.82 -5.77
N PRO A 124 -15.88 1.80 -5.49
CA PRO A 124 -16.75 2.95 -5.74
C PRO A 124 -16.29 4.24 -5.05
N ILE A 125 -15.76 4.09 -3.83
CA ILE A 125 -15.04 5.13 -3.09
C ILE A 125 -13.60 4.66 -2.93
N PRO A 126 -12.60 5.39 -3.44
CA PRO A 126 -11.19 5.07 -3.24
C PRO A 126 -10.82 4.96 -1.76
N TYR A 127 -9.94 4.01 -1.42
CA TYR A 127 -9.37 3.94 -0.06
C TYR A 127 -8.64 5.23 0.27
N PHE A 128 -8.70 5.69 1.51
CA PHE A 128 -8.13 6.96 1.94
C PHE A 128 -7.12 6.76 3.07
N PHE A 129 -5.86 7.07 2.77
CA PHE A 129 -4.75 6.94 3.70
C PHE A 129 -4.29 8.33 4.11
N SER A 130 -4.55 8.72 5.36
CA SER A 130 -4.23 10.08 5.82
C SER A 130 -3.71 10.13 7.26
N ASN A 131 -2.84 11.10 7.52
CA ASN A 131 -2.41 11.45 8.87
C ASN A 131 -3.33 12.50 9.54
N LYS A 132 -4.39 12.91 8.85
CA LYS A 132 -5.42 13.84 9.34
C LYS A 132 -6.82 13.34 8.99
N LYS A 133 -7.70 13.30 9.99
CA LYS A 133 -9.07 12.85 9.83
C LYS A 133 -9.91 13.93 9.14
N PRO A 134 -10.69 13.60 8.09
CA PRO A 134 -11.68 14.53 7.54
C PRO A 134 -12.75 14.89 8.59
N ASP A 135 -13.26 16.12 8.55
CA ASP A 135 -14.26 16.61 9.53
C ASP A 135 -15.57 15.80 9.49
N THR A 136 -15.90 15.26 8.32
CA THR A 136 -17.06 14.40 8.07
C THR A 136 -16.90 12.98 8.59
N GLU A 137 -15.70 12.57 9.03
CA GLU A 137 -15.45 11.25 9.61
C GLU A 137 -15.60 11.21 11.12
N GLY A 138 -16.19 10.13 11.62
CA GLY A 138 -16.37 9.88 13.05
C GLY A 138 -15.11 9.33 13.74
N VAL A 139 -15.27 8.95 15.01
CA VAL A 139 -14.21 8.39 15.86
C VAL A 139 -13.63 7.06 15.36
N SER A 140 -14.30 6.39 14.43
CA SER A 140 -13.85 5.12 13.84
C SER A 140 -12.80 5.29 12.74
N PHE A 141 -12.50 6.52 12.32
CA PHE A 141 -11.49 6.80 11.29
C PHE A 141 -10.14 6.19 11.63
N LYS A 142 -9.50 5.58 10.63
CA LYS A 142 -8.16 5.02 10.77
C LYS A 142 -7.13 5.91 10.08
N TYR A 143 -6.15 6.32 10.86
CA TYR A 143 -4.98 7.04 10.36
C TYR A 143 -4.05 6.09 9.62
N ILE A 144 -3.38 6.61 8.58
CA ILE A 144 -2.37 5.87 7.81
C ILE A 144 -1.37 5.17 8.74
N ASP A 145 -1.03 3.93 8.39
CA ASP A 145 -0.10 3.13 9.17
C ASP A 145 1.32 3.72 9.13
N LEU A 146 2.05 3.49 10.21
CA LEU A 146 3.50 3.57 10.24
C LEU A 146 4.09 2.18 10.01
N GLU A 147 5.40 2.10 9.82
CA GLU A 147 6.09 0.83 9.61
C GLU A 147 5.80 -0.21 10.71
N THR A 148 5.57 0.25 11.94
CA THR A 148 5.30 -0.55 13.15
C THR A 148 3.83 -0.92 13.36
N THR A 149 2.89 -0.32 12.63
CA THR A 149 1.44 -0.57 12.77
C THR A 149 0.91 -1.28 11.54
N THR A 150 -0.13 -2.11 11.71
CA THR A 150 -0.60 -3.00 10.65
C THR A 150 -2.12 -3.13 10.76
N LEU A 151 -2.84 -2.33 9.98
CA LEU A 151 -4.29 -2.40 9.82
C LEU A 151 -4.68 -3.06 8.50
N PRO A 152 -5.82 -3.76 8.43
CA PRO A 152 -6.34 -4.25 7.18
C PRO A 152 -6.79 -3.08 6.30
N ILE A 153 -6.55 -3.19 4.99
CA ILE A 153 -6.88 -2.12 4.03
C ILE A 153 -8.36 -1.72 4.04
N SER A 154 -9.25 -2.64 4.40
CA SER A 154 -10.69 -2.40 4.57
C SER A 154 -11.01 -1.32 5.60
N ASP A 155 -10.10 -1.04 6.53
CA ASP A 155 -10.34 -0.05 7.57
C ASP A 155 -10.06 1.39 7.11
N PHE A 156 -9.45 1.56 5.92
CA PHE A 156 -9.14 2.86 5.31
C PHE A 156 -10.25 3.32 4.36
N THR A 157 -11.50 2.93 4.61
CA THR A 157 -12.66 3.44 3.88
C THR A 157 -13.14 4.75 4.48
N ILE A 158 -13.64 5.65 3.65
CA ILE A 158 -14.29 6.90 4.05
C ILE A 158 -15.71 6.95 3.53
N ASN A 159 -16.53 7.80 4.16
CA ASN A 159 -17.89 8.04 3.72
C ASN A 159 -17.95 8.94 2.47
N GLN A 160 -19.11 8.92 1.81
CA GLN A 160 -19.33 9.64 0.55
C GLN A 160 -19.14 11.16 0.71
N ALA A 161 -19.48 11.75 1.87
CA ALA A 161 -19.31 13.19 2.11
C ALA A 161 -17.82 13.56 2.17
N SER A 162 -17.01 12.79 2.90
CA SER A 162 -15.55 12.94 2.93
C SER A 162 -14.95 12.86 1.52
N TYR A 163 -15.33 11.84 0.74
CA TYR A 163 -14.82 11.69 -0.61
C TYR A 163 -15.25 12.85 -1.53
N THR A 164 -16.46 13.36 -1.35
CA THR A 164 -16.97 14.50 -2.12
C THR A 164 -16.13 15.75 -1.87
N GLU A 165 -15.73 16.03 -0.62
CA GLU A 165 -14.85 17.16 -0.30
C GLU A 165 -13.42 16.97 -0.82
N ILE A 166 -12.83 15.79 -0.59
CA ILE A 166 -11.46 15.48 -1.02
C ILE A 166 -11.33 15.57 -2.55
N SER A 167 -12.29 14.99 -3.27
CA SER A 167 -12.28 14.92 -4.73
C SER A 167 -12.43 16.28 -5.43
N LYS A 168 -12.86 17.34 -4.74
CA LYS A 168 -12.84 18.71 -5.29
C LYS A 168 -11.43 19.20 -5.60
N THR A 169 -10.42 18.63 -4.96
CA THR A 169 -9.01 18.99 -5.18
C THR A 169 -8.35 18.23 -6.33
N LEU A 170 -9.10 17.31 -6.96
CA LEU A 170 -8.64 16.44 -8.04
C LEU A 170 -9.38 16.75 -9.34
N SER A 171 -8.68 16.65 -10.47
CA SER A 171 -9.30 16.76 -11.79
C SER A 171 -10.14 15.53 -12.12
N GLU A 172 -11.08 15.64 -13.07
CA GLU A 172 -11.89 14.48 -13.49
C GLU A 172 -11.03 13.34 -14.03
N LYS A 173 -9.91 13.68 -14.70
CA LYS A 173 -8.94 12.70 -15.20
C LYS A 173 -8.26 11.95 -14.05
N GLU A 174 -7.87 12.66 -12.99
CA GLU A 174 -7.24 12.05 -11.81
C GLU A 174 -8.17 11.06 -11.09
N LYS A 175 -9.49 11.28 -11.14
CA LYS A 175 -10.47 10.42 -10.48
C LYS A 175 -10.67 9.06 -11.16
N LEU A 176 -10.29 8.93 -12.43
CA LEU A 176 -10.56 7.73 -13.22
C LEU A 176 -9.74 6.53 -12.76
N GLY A 177 -10.42 5.51 -12.24
CA GLY A 177 -9.80 4.23 -11.90
C GLY A 177 -8.90 4.27 -10.66
N LEU A 178 -9.15 5.19 -9.73
CA LEU A 178 -8.44 5.25 -8.46
C LEU A 178 -8.72 4.00 -7.62
N LEU A 179 -7.63 3.39 -7.13
CA LEU A 179 -7.68 2.44 -6.03
C LEU A 179 -7.79 3.19 -4.70
N GLY A 180 -6.99 4.24 -4.54
CA GLY A 180 -6.88 4.98 -3.29
C GLY A 180 -6.19 6.32 -3.44
N ILE A 181 -6.34 7.14 -2.39
CA ILE A 181 -5.77 8.48 -2.24
C ILE A 181 -4.96 8.49 -0.95
N ILE A 182 -3.70 8.92 -1.06
CA ILE A 182 -2.82 9.19 0.07
C ILE A 182 -2.84 10.70 0.27
N SER A 183 -3.33 11.19 1.41
CA SER A 183 -3.43 12.61 1.71
C SER A 183 -2.67 12.90 2.99
N LEU A 184 -1.53 13.58 2.90
CA LEU A 184 -0.68 13.84 4.05
C LEU A 184 -0.53 15.33 4.27
N GLU A 185 -1.03 15.82 5.41
CA GLU A 185 -0.82 17.18 5.86
C GLU A 185 0.51 17.29 6.62
N ILE A 186 1.21 18.42 6.49
CA ILE A 186 2.49 18.65 7.17
C ILE A 186 2.36 18.47 8.69
N SER A 187 1.31 19.04 9.29
CA SER A 187 0.88 18.73 10.65
C SER A 187 -0.30 17.77 10.59
N GLY A 188 -0.09 16.51 10.96
CA GLY A 188 -1.19 15.57 11.14
C GLY A 188 -1.97 15.86 12.42
N ASP A 189 -2.99 15.05 12.67
CA ASP A 189 -3.69 15.07 13.96
C ASP A 189 -2.79 14.54 15.08
N ASP A 190 -3.04 15.01 16.31
CA ASP A 190 -2.43 14.44 17.49
C ASP A 190 -2.99 13.04 17.75
N THR A 191 -2.26 12.05 17.25
CA THR A 191 -2.66 10.63 17.32
C THR A 191 -2.04 9.89 18.51
N ILE A 192 -1.12 10.54 19.25
CA ILE A 192 -0.45 9.96 20.41
C ILE A 192 -1.46 9.48 21.48
N PRO A 193 -2.53 10.22 21.82
CA PRO A 193 -3.49 9.76 22.82
C PRO A 193 -4.27 8.50 22.42
N PHE A 194 -4.32 8.16 21.13
CA PHE A 194 -5.13 7.06 20.61
C PHE A 194 -4.32 5.78 20.40
N ASP A 195 -3.12 5.90 19.81
CA ASP A 195 -2.28 4.75 19.48
C ASP A 195 -0.80 4.92 19.81
N GLY A 196 -0.41 6.04 20.44
CA GLY A 196 0.97 6.32 20.82
C GLY A 196 1.87 6.80 19.66
N ASN A 197 1.35 6.96 18.45
CA ASN A 197 2.17 7.23 17.26
C ASN A 197 1.93 8.62 16.68
N ALA A 198 2.89 9.53 16.80
CA ALA A 198 2.85 10.82 16.09
C ALA A 198 3.06 10.66 14.58
N ARG A 199 2.26 11.37 13.78
CA ARG A 199 2.26 11.30 12.30
C ARG A 199 2.56 12.64 11.60
N ASN A 200 3.09 13.61 12.33
CA ASN A 200 3.55 14.88 11.75
C ASN A 200 4.76 14.68 10.84
N ILE A 201 4.78 15.38 9.71
CA ILE A 201 5.88 15.37 8.75
C ILE A 201 6.98 16.33 9.20
N LEU A 202 6.61 17.54 9.61
CA LEU A 202 7.52 18.51 10.23
C LEU A 202 7.26 18.62 11.72
N ASN A 203 8.27 19.06 12.46
CA ASN A 203 8.06 19.50 13.84
C ASN A 203 7.17 20.75 13.84
N VAL A 204 6.54 21.04 14.98
CA VAL A 204 5.74 22.27 15.19
C VAL A 204 6.57 23.54 14.90
N SER A 205 7.89 23.48 15.09
CA SER A 205 8.83 24.57 14.77
C SER A 205 9.12 24.74 13.26
N GLY A 206 8.51 23.94 12.39
CA GLY A 206 8.77 23.93 10.94
C GLY A 206 10.09 23.26 10.53
N THR A 207 10.77 22.59 11.48
CA THR A 207 12.01 21.85 11.22
C THR A 207 11.73 20.41 10.80
N ILE A 208 12.65 19.83 10.01
CA ILE A 208 12.61 18.43 9.61
C ILE A 208 12.98 17.56 10.83
N PRO A 209 12.16 16.55 11.18
CA PRO A 209 12.47 15.64 12.29
C PRO A 209 13.81 14.92 12.06
N ALA A 210 14.56 14.66 13.14
CA ALA A 210 15.81 13.91 13.07
C ALA A 210 15.60 12.50 12.46
N ASN A 211 14.43 11.91 12.73
CA ASN A 211 13.97 10.66 12.13
C ASN A 211 12.67 10.93 11.36
N PRO A 212 12.75 11.22 10.04
CA PRO A 212 11.59 11.41 9.19
C PRO A 212 10.66 10.19 9.21
N LYS A 213 9.35 10.44 9.10
CA LYS A 213 8.34 9.37 9.18
C LYS A 213 8.41 8.44 7.97
N THR A 214 8.17 7.16 8.25
CA THR A 214 7.95 6.14 7.22
C THR A 214 6.54 5.62 7.39
N PHE A 215 5.66 6.05 6.49
CA PHE A 215 4.30 5.56 6.39
C PHE A 215 4.26 4.23 5.65
N LYS A 216 3.19 3.46 5.85
CA LYS A 216 3.03 2.14 5.25
C LYS A 216 1.62 1.95 4.73
N ILE A 217 1.52 1.29 3.57
CA ILE A 217 0.29 0.74 3.01
C ILE A 217 0.56 -0.73 2.71
N GLN A 218 -0.41 -1.59 2.98
CA GLN A 218 -0.25 -3.03 2.79
C GLN A 218 -1.52 -3.68 2.23
N PHE A 219 -1.31 -4.59 1.28
CA PHE A 219 -2.37 -5.38 0.64
C PHE A 219 -2.24 -6.84 1.02
N LYS A 220 -3.30 -7.41 1.58
CA LYS A 220 -3.37 -8.85 1.87
C LYS A 220 -3.51 -9.63 0.57
N ASN A 221 -2.86 -10.79 0.52
CA ASN A 221 -3.12 -11.77 -0.52
C ASN A 221 -4.44 -12.48 -0.26
N ARG A 222 -5.08 -12.90 -1.35
CA ARG A 222 -6.25 -13.75 -1.32
C ARG A 222 -5.87 -15.17 -0.91
N LYS A 223 -6.77 -15.83 -0.18
CA LYS A 223 -6.73 -17.27 0.05
C LYS A 223 -7.82 -17.95 -0.78
N THR A 224 -7.55 -19.16 -1.25
CA THR A 224 -8.44 -19.91 -2.14
C THR A 224 -8.45 -21.39 -1.79
N ILE A 225 -9.53 -22.06 -2.15
CA ILE A 225 -9.58 -23.52 -2.19
C ILE A 225 -8.82 -23.98 -3.43
N TRP A 226 -7.90 -24.93 -3.30
CA TRP A 226 -7.12 -25.44 -4.41
C TRP A 226 -7.72 -26.74 -4.93
N ASN A 227 -8.20 -26.70 -6.18
CA ASN A 227 -8.69 -27.86 -6.90
C ASN A 227 -7.64 -28.32 -7.89
N TYR A 228 -7.03 -29.46 -7.59
CA TYR A 228 -6.12 -30.15 -8.48
C TYR A 228 -6.92 -30.96 -9.49
N ARG A 229 -6.74 -30.66 -10.77
CA ARG A 229 -7.42 -31.33 -11.87
C ARG A 229 -6.43 -32.03 -12.78
N ASN A 230 -6.89 -33.10 -13.41
CA ASN A 230 -6.14 -33.75 -14.46
C ASN A 230 -6.03 -32.82 -15.68
N ALA A 231 -4.81 -32.60 -16.17
CA ALA A 231 -4.55 -31.71 -17.30
C ALA A 231 -5.20 -32.15 -18.62
N VAL A 232 -5.52 -33.44 -18.78
CA VAL A 232 -6.05 -34.02 -20.02
C VAL A 232 -7.58 -34.00 -20.05
N ASN A 233 -8.23 -34.42 -18.96
CA ASN A 233 -9.69 -34.59 -18.92
C ASN A 233 -10.42 -33.70 -17.89
N SER A 234 -9.71 -32.82 -17.19
CA SER A 234 -10.24 -31.88 -16.20
C SER A 234 -10.94 -32.51 -14.99
N ASN A 235 -10.84 -33.83 -14.81
CA ASN A 235 -11.39 -34.50 -13.63
C ASN A 235 -10.72 -33.96 -12.37
N LEU A 236 -11.52 -33.72 -11.32
CA LEU A 236 -11.01 -33.35 -10.01
C LEU A 236 -10.22 -34.52 -9.43
N LEU A 237 -8.95 -34.30 -9.16
CA LEU A 237 -8.04 -35.26 -8.55
C LEU A 237 -8.02 -35.09 -7.03
N HIS A 238 -7.99 -33.84 -6.57
CA HIS A 238 -7.91 -33.51 -5.15
C HIS A 238 -8.42 -32.08 -4.88
N SER A 239 -8.95 -31.85 -3.69
CA SER A 239 -9.39 -30.52 -3.23
C SER A 239 -8.91 -30.24 -1.82
N THR A 240 -8.56 -28.97 -1.54
CA THR A 240 -8.27 -28.52 -0.17
C THR A 240 -9.51 -28.17 0.63
N ASP A 241 -10.70 -28.13 0.02
CA ASP A 241 -11.97 -27.77 0.66
C ASP A 241 -12.17 -28.58 1.97
N PRO A 242 -12.45 -27.93 3.12
CA PRO A 242 -12.77 -26.50 3.32
C PRO A 242 -11.60 -25.59 3.65
N THR A 243 -10.37 -26.10 3.60
CA THR A 243 -9.16 -25.32 3.88
C THR A 243 -8.80 -24.41 2.71
N GLU A 244 -8.61 -23.12 3.00
CA GLU A 244 -8.08 -22.15 2.04
C GLU A 244 -6.58 -21.96 2.22
N LEU A 245 -5.85 -21.94 1.11
CA LEU A 245 -4.41 -21.67 1.05
C LEU A 245 -4.15 -20.31 0.40
N PRO A 246 -3.15 -19.54 0.88
CA PRO A 246 -2.85 -18.23 0.31
C PRO A 246 -2.37 -18.33 -1.14
N LEU A 247 -2.51 -17.24 -1.90
CA LEU A 247 -1.76 -17.07 -3.15
C LEU A 247 -0.42 -16.41 -2.82
N ALA A 248 0.67 -16.94 -3.35
CA ALA A 248 2.02 -16.38 -3.20
C ALA A 248 2.80 -16.53 -4.51
N LYS A 249 3.55 -15.50 -4.92
CA LYS A 249 4.38 -15.48 -6.13
C LYS A 249 5.79 -16.02 -5.87
N ASN A 250 6.40 -15.58 -4.77
CA ASN A 250 7.83 -15.79 -4.51
C ASN A 250 8.12 -16.86 -3.44
N GLY A 251 7.09 -17.48 -2.89
CA GLY A 251 7.21 -18.55 -1.90
C GLY A 251 6.48 -19.81 -2.33
N ILE A 252 6.95 -20.95 -1.84
CA ILE A 252 6.34 -22.25 -2.09
C ILE A 252 5.38 -22.55 -0.95
N ILE A 253 4.12 -22.84 -1.28
CA ILE A 253 3.19 -23.41 -0.31
C ILE A 253 3.32 -24.91 -0.46
N GLY A 254 4.08 -25.51 0.46
CA GLY A 254 4.27 -26.95 0.51
C GLY A 254 2.92 -27.64 0.70
N TYR A 255 2.36 -28.15 -0.38
CA TYR A 255 1.13 -28.93 -0.38
C TYR A 255 1.39 -30.26 -1.06
N SER A 256 1.05 -31.35 -0.38
CA SER A 256 1.30 -32.70 -0.87
C SER A 256 0.07 -33.57 -0.72
N PHE A 257 -0.20 -34.35 -1.75
CA PHE A 257 -1.15 -35.46 -1.72
C PHE A 257 -0.63 -36.59 -2.63
N ASP A 258 -1.02 -37.82 -2.36
CA ASP A 258 -0.46 -39.03 -2.98
C ASP A 258 1.08 -39.16 -2.84
N GLY A 259 1.63 -38.66 -1.74
CA GLY A 259 3.08 -38.71 -1.48
C GLY A 259 3.94 -37.86 -2.42
N LYS A 260 3.34 -36.96 -3.21
CA LYS A 260 4.04 -36.03 -4.11
C LYS A 260 3.77 -34.58 -3.70
N GLU A 261 4.80 -33.74 -3.74
CA GLU A 261 4.65 -32.30 -3.66
C GLU A 261 3.96 -31.78 -4.92
N ARG A 262 3.08 -30.81 -4.76
CA ARG A 262 2.22 -30.29 -5.83
C ARG A 262 2.45 -28.80 -6.03
N PRO A 263 2.31 -28.31 -7.28
CA PRO A 263 2.50 -26.90 -7.56
C PRO A 263 1.49 -26.03 -6.81
N SER A 264 1.91 -24.80 -6.51
CA SER A 264 1.06 -23.78 -5.89
C SER A 264 0.08 -23.16 -6.91
N ALA A 265 -1.04 -22.64 -6.41
CA ALA A 265 -2.00 -21.93 -7.25
C ALA A 265 -1.43 -20.63 -7.83
N ALA A 266 -1.92 -20.26 -9.01
CA ALA A 266 -1.63 -19.00 -9.68
C ALA A 266 -2.92 -18.15 -9.81
N PRO A 267 -2.82 -16.81 -9.82
CA PRO A 267 -3.99 -15.93 -9.93
C PRO A 267 -4.69 -15.98 -11.29
N SER A 268 -4.14 -16.68 -12.29
CA SER A 268 -4.68 -16.73 -13.65
C SER A 268 -5.88 -17.67 -13.82
N ARG A 269 -6.17 -18.55 -12.85
CA ARG A 269 -7.22 -19.59 -12.95
C ARG A 269 -8.09 -19.64 -11.70
N LEU A 270 -8.93 -18.62 -11.54
CA LEU A 270 -9.90 -18.54 -10.46
C LEU A 270 -11.31 -18.83 -10.95
N ILE A 271 -12.04 -19.58 -10.13
CA ILE A 271 -13.47 -19.80 -10.25
C ILE A 271 -14.13 -19.27 -8.98
N PHE A 272 -15.21 -18.52 -9.16
CA PHE A 272 -16.03 -18.01 -8.07
C PHE A 272 -17.34 -18.80 -8.02
N GLU A 273 -17.51 -19.58 -6.98
CA GLU A 273 -18.81 -20.19 -6.69
C GLU A 273 -19.68 -19.14 -6.02
N LYS A 274 -20.92 -19.03 -6.49
CA LYS A 274 -21.88 -18.02 -6.02
C LYS A 274 -23.14 -18.69 -5.52
N ASP A 275 -23.77 -18.09 -4.50
CA ASP A 275 -25.11 -18.46 -4.09
C ASP A 275 -26.17 -18.02 -5.13
N GLY A 276 -27.43 -18.39 -4.89
CA GLY A 276 -28.56 -17.99 -5.74
C GLY A 276 -28.82 -16.47 -5.78
N SER A 277 -28.20 -15.70 -4.90
CA SER A 277 -28.25 -14.23 -4.86
C SER A 277 -27.04 -13.57 -5.54
N GLY A 278 -26.09 -14.37 -6.05
CA GLY A 278 -24.89 -13.88 -6.74
C GLY A 278 -23.73 -13.51 -5.82
N ASN A 279 -23.84 -13.74 -4.50
CA ASN A 279 -22.74 -13.54 -3.57
C ASN A 279 -21.72 -14.65 -3.73
N ILE A 280 -20.43 -14.30 -3.73
CA ILE A 280 -19.34 -15.28 -3.80
C ILE A 280 -19.31 -16.04 -2.46
N ILE A 281 -19.47 -17.36 -2.53
CA ILE A 281 -19.42 -18.26 -1.36
C ILE A 281 -18.11 -19.06 -1.30
N LYS A 282 -17.45 -19.30 -2.44
CA LYS A 282 -16.11 -19.89 -2.50
C LYS A 282 -15.28 -19.27 -3.61
N THR A 283 -13.99 -19.11 -3.35
CA THR A 283 -13.01 -18.80 -4.39
C THR A 283 -12.10 -20.01 -4.58
N ILE A 284 -12.12 -20.58 -5.77
CA ILE A 284 -11.40 -21.80 -6.12
C ILE A 284 -10.29 -21.47 -7.11
N SER A 285 -9.08 -21.92 -6.82
CA SER A 285 -7.97 -21.94 -7.77
C SER A 285 -7.87 -23.30 -8.45
N GLU A 286 -7.89 -23.33 -9.78
CA GLU A 286 -7.71 -24.57 -10.53
C GLU A 286 -6.27 -24.79 -10.93
N ILE A 287 -5.72 -25.93 -10.51
CA ILE A 287 -4.33 -26.32 -10.74
C ILE A 287 -4.35 -27.60 -11.58
N TYR A 288 -3.84 -27.53 -12.80
CA TYR A 288 -3.85 -28.66 -13.72
C TYR A 288 -2.52 -29.38 -13.67
N ILE A 289 -2.56 -30.68 -13.39
CA ILE A 289 -1.37 -31.53 -13.26
C ILE A 289 -1.50 -32.76 -14.16
N ASN A 290 -0.37 -33.20 -14.70
CA ASN A 290 -0.25 -34.51 -15.33
C ASN A 290 -0.06 -35.56 -14.21
N GLN A 291 -0.67 -36.73 -14.36
CA GLN A 291 -0.40 -37.88 -13.49
C GLN A 291 0.96 -38.50 -13.77
#